data_AF-A0A953PWP7-F1
#
_entry.id   AF-A0A953PWP7-F1
#
_cell.length_a   1.000
_cell.length_b   1.000
_cell.length_c   1.000
_cell.angle_alpha   90.00
_cell.angle_beta   90.00
_cell.angle_gamma   90.00
#
_symmetry.space_group_name_H-M   'P 1'
#
loop_
_entity.id
_entity.type
_entity.pdbx_description
1 polymer ?
#
loop_
_entity_poly.entity_id
_entity_poly.type
_entity_poly.pdbx_seq_one_letter_code
_entity_poly.pdbx_strand_id
1 'polypeptide(L)'
;MKKFTREQVKSRKEKAVQFAEDVLNDPELARQIEDETVDEYAAHRHIQIANPPSRSRTMPTRRSKVEQELQDSQETLDDIASLVDEALDAELSREEVIAKLKEMQELLPEEEEPEPEPAETD
;
A
#
# COMPACT_ATOMS: atom_id res chain seq x y z
N MET A 1 26.49 0.37 5.04
CA MET A 1 26.16 -1.07 5.08
C MET A 1 25.38 -1.46 3.84
N LYS A 2 25.59 -2.66 3.31
CA LYS A 2 24.83 -3.18 2.16
C LYS A 2 23.52 -3.77 2.67
N LYS A 3 22.39 -3.44 2.02
CA LYS A 3 21.06 -3.97 2.37
C LYS A 3 20.70 -5.08 1.40
N PHE A 4 20.33 -6.25 1.91
CA PHE A 4 19.89 -7.40 1.10
C PHE A 4 18.66 -8.05 1.74
N THR A 5 17.85 -8.73 0.94
CA THR A 5 16.77 -9.57 1.48
C THR A 5 17.33 -10.84 2.11
N ARG A 6 16.59 -11.48 3.01
CA ARG A 6 17.01 -12.73 3.67
C ARG A 6 17.41 -13.82 2.65
N GLU A 7 16.65 -13.94 1.57
CA GLU A 7 16.92 -14.87 0.47
C GLU A 7 18.21 -14.52 -0.29
N GLN A 8 18.44 -13.23 -0.56
CA GLN A 8 19.67 -12.76 -1.19
C GLN A 8 20.92 -12.95 -0.32
N VAL A 9 20.77 -12.95 1.00
CA VAL A 9 21.85 -13.29 1.94
C VAL A 9 22.08 -14.79 1.94
N LYS A 10 21.03 -15.61 1.99
CA LYS A 10 21.13 -17.08 1.90
C LYS A 10 21.89 -17.52 0.64
N SER A 11 21.51 -16.99 -0.54
CA SER A 11 22.21 -17.32 -1.80
C SER A 11 23.68 -16.88 -1.80
N ARG A 12 24.01 -15.79 -1.11
CA ARG A 12 25.41 -15.34 -0.97
C ARG A 12 26.21 -16.16 0.03
N LYS A 13 25.55 -16.71 1.05
CA LYS A 13 26.15 -17.65 2.00
C LYS A 13 26.51 -18.95 1.27
N GLU A 14 25.57 -19.52 0.51
CA GLU A 14 25.79 -20.73 -0.30
C GLU A 14 26.95 -20.57 -1.29
N LYS A 15 27.02 -19.43 -1.99
CA LYS A 15 28.16 -19.13 -2.88
C LYS A 15 29.48 -18.97 -2.15
N ALA A 16 29.47 -18.52 -0.89
CA ALA A 16 30.67 -18.40 -0.09
C ALA A 16 31.19 -19.77 0.37
N VAL A 17 30.28 -20.72 0.68
CA VAL A 17 30.63 -22.13 0.93
C VAL A 17 31.32 -22.71 -0.30
N GLN A 18 30.67 -22.61 -1.47
CA GLN A 18 31.25 -23.08 -2.74
C GLN A 18 32.59 -22.43 -3.04
N PHE A 19 32.74 -21.12 -2.81
CA PHE A 19 34.01 -20.44 -3.04
C PHE A 19 35.11 -20.90 -2.08
N ALA A 20 34.78 -21.14 -0.81
CA ALA A 20 35.73 -21.64 0.18
C ALA A 20 36.22 -23.05 -0.22
N GLU A 21 35.31 -23.91 -0.67
CA GLU A 21 35.63 -25.28 -1.09
C GLU A 21 36.36 -25.31 -2.44
N ASP A 22 35.81 -24.70 -3.48
CA ASP A 22 36.27 -24.86 -4.86
C ASP A 22 37.46 -23.95 -5.22
N VAL A 23 37.54 -22.76 -4.62
CA VAL A 23 38.53 -21.73 -5.00
C VAL A 23 39.62 -21.60 -3.95
N LEU A 24 39.24 -21.52 -2.68
CA LEU A 24 40.21 -21.42 -1.58
C LEU A 24 40.74 -22.78 -1.14
N ASN A 25 40.10 -23.88 -1.57
CA ASN A 25 40.43 -25.24 -1.14
C ASN A 25 40.48 -25.38 0.40
N ASP A 26 39.58 -24.67 1.08
CA ASP A 26 39.45 -24.64 2.53
C ASP A 26 38.09 -25.24 2.94
N PRO A 27 38.02 -26.58 3.08
CA PRO A 27 36.79 -27.28 3.44
C PRO A 27 36.40 -27.09 4.92
N GLU A 28 37.31 -26.58 5.75
CA GLU A 28 37.01 -26.27 7.14
C GLU A 28 36.26 -24.94 7.23
N LEU A 29 36.74 -23.94 6.49
CA LEU A 29 36.04 -22.66 6.35
C LEU A 29 34.67 -22.83 5.68
N ALA A 30 34.56 -23.70 4.67
CA ALA A 30 33.30 -24.00 4.02
C ALA A 30 32.24 -24.52 5.01
N ARG A 31 32.62 -25.47 5.88
CA ARG A 31 31.74 -26.02 6.93
C ARG A 31 31.40 -24.99 7.99
N GLN A 32 32.36 -24.18 8.41
CA GLN A 32 32.10 -23.09 9.36
C GLN A 32 31.04 -22.12 8.80
N ILE A 33 31.17 -21.72 7.53
CA ILE A 33 30.19 -20.85 6.88
C ILE A 33 28.86 -21.57 6.73
N GLU A 34 28.84 -22.87 6.42
CA GLU A 34 27.60 -23.66 6.26
C GLU A 34 26.80 -23.77 7.58
N ASP A 35 27.48 -23.96 8.70
CA ASP A 35 26.87 -24.09 10.03
C ASP A 35 26.32 -22.74 10.58
N GLU A 36 26.88 -21.61 10.14
CA GLU A 36 26.39 -20.28 10.54
C GLU A 36 24.93 -20.05 10.11
N THR A 37 24.12 -19.39 10.92
CA THR A 37 22.79 -18.95 10.47
C THR A 37 22.89 -17.82 9.45
N VAL A 38 21.81 -17.60 8.67
CA VAL A 38 21.75 -16.51 7.68
C VAL A 38 21.96 -15.13 8.34
N ASP A 39 21.50 -14.98 9.58
CA ASP A 39 21.61 -13.76 10.37
C ASP A 39 23.05 -13.54 10.88
N GLU A 40 23.74 -14.60 11.32
CA GLU A 40 25.15 -14.56 11.74
C GLU A 40 26.08 -14.25 10.56
N TYR A 41 25.87 -14.89 9.41
CA TYR A 41 26.62 -14.59 8.19
C TYR A 41 26.40 -13.13 7.74
N ALA A 42 25.18 -12.60 7.88
CA ALA A 42 24.90 -11.20 7.59
C ALA A 42 25.65 -10.25 8.52
N ALA A 43 25.66 -10.54 9.82
CA ALA A 43 26.37 -9.75 10.83
C ALA A 43 27.88 -9.71 10.56
N HIS A 44 28.50 -10.88 10.30
CA HIS A 44 29.93 -11.01 10.00
C HIS A 44 30.33 -10.25 8.72
N ARG A 45 29.44 -10.20 7.72
CA ARG A 45 29.68 -9.51 6.44
C ARG A 45 29.18 -8.05 6.43
N HIS A 46 28.74 -7.51 7.57
CA HIS A 46 28.14 -6.18 7.70
C HIS A 46 27.00 -5.92 6.71
N ILE A 47 26.18 -6.95 6.49
CA ILE A 47 24.97 -6.93 5.68
C ILE A 47 23.78 -6.68 6.59
N GLN A 48 22.96 -5.70 6.23
CA GLN A 48 21.66 -5.50 6.87
C GLN A 48 20.61 -6.31 6.11
N ILE A 49 19.98 -7.27 6.79
CA ILE A 49 18.82 -7.98 6.24
C ILE A 49 17.64 -7.01 6.28
N ALA A 50 17.25 -6.51 5.12
CA ALA A 50 16.06 -5.71 4.95
C ALA A 50 14.91 -6.63 4.56
N ASN A 51 13.76 -6.51 5.24
CA ASN A 51 12.53 -6.94 4.60
C ASN A 51 12.40 -6.11 3.32
N PRO A 52 12.25 -6.74 2.14
CA PRO A 52 12.03 -5.97 0.93
C PRO A 52 10.84 -5.05 1.21
N PRO A 53 10.93 -3.74 0.88
CA PRO A 53 9.70 -2.97 0.81
C PRO A 53 8.81 -3.79 -0.13
N SER A 54 7.55 -4.01 0.27
CA SER A 54 6.57 -4.53 -0.69
C SER A 54 6.81 -3.73 -1.95
N ARG A 55 6.92 -4.40 -3.11
CA ARG A 55 6.95 -3.67 -4.37
C ARG A 55 5.63 -2.91 -4.42
N SER A 56 5.62 -1.70 -3.87
CA SER A 56 4.71 -0.66 -4.27
C SER A 56 5.05 -0.51 -5.74
N ARG A 57 4.27 -1.22 -6.55
CA ARG A 57 4.09 -0.84 -7.93
C ARG A 57 3.52 0.56 -7.77
N THR A 58 4.39 1.56 -7.81
CA THR A 58 3.99 2.90 -8.24
C THR A 58 3.56 2.68 -9.67
N MET A 59 2.32 2.22 -9.81
CA MET A 59 1.56 2.27 -11.04
C MET A 59 1.58 3.75 -11.44
N PRO A 60 1.73 4.08 -12.73
CA PRO A 60 1.38 5.44 -13.16
C PRO A 60 -0.03 5.72 -12.64
N THR A 61 -0.18 6.75 -11.82
CA THR A 61 -1.41 7.09 -11.12
C THR A 61 -2.50 7.41 -12.15
N ARG A 62 -3.20 6.39 -12.65
CA ARG A 62 -4.66 6.51 -12.73
C ARG A 62 -5.04 6.77 -11.28
N ARG A 63 -5.68 7.92 -10.98
CA ARG A 63 -6.22 8.20 -9.65
C ARG A 63 -6.72 6.89 -9.07
N SER A 64 -6.24 6.52 -7.90
CA SER A 64 -6.73 5.29 -7.27
C SER A 64 -8.26 5.39 -7.20
N LYS A 65 -9.00 4.29 -7.35
CA LYS A 65 -10.48 4.33 -7.31
C LYS A 65 -10.98 5.18 -6.12
N VAL A 66 -10.31 5.02 -4.98
CA VAL A 66 -10.50 5.78 -3.75
C VAL A 66 -10.23 7.29 -3.90
N GLU A 67 -9.18 7.68 -4.60
CA GLU A 67 -8.84 9.09 -4.86
C GLU A 67 -9.79 9.75 -5.86
N GLN A 68 -10.34 8.96 -6.81
CA GLN A 68 -11.39 9.41 -7.69
C GLN A 68 -12.72 9.58 -6.94
N GLU A 69 -13.13 8.57 -6.16
CA GLU A 69 -14.31 8.64 -5.29
C GLU A 69 -14.22 9.79 -4.28
N LEU A 70 -13.03 10.04 -3.71
CA LEU A 70 -12.79 11.20 -2.84
C LEU A 70 -12.96 12.52 -3.57
N GLN A 71 -12.50 12.62 -4.82
CA GLN A 71 -12.64 13.83 -5.62
C GLN A 71 -14.11 14.07 -6.00
N ASP A 72 -14.80 13.04 -6.47
CA ASP A 72 -16.22 13.11 -6.84
C ASP A 72 -17.08 13.44 -5.61
N SER A 73 -16.72 12.91 -4.43
CA SER A 73 -17.34 13.26 -3.14
C SER A 73 -17.06 14.71 -2.72
N GLN A 74 -15.87 15.24 -3.03
CA GLN A 74 -15.55 16.64 -2.74
C GLN A 74 -16.32 17.60 -3.65
N GLU A 75 -16.43 17.28 -4.94
CA GLU A 75 -17.19 18.08 -5.91
C GLU A 75 -18.68 18.14 -5.52
N THR A 76 -19.29 17.00 -5.18
CA THR A 76 -20.68 16.95 -4.70
C THR A 76 -20.91 17.73 -3.41
N LEU A 77 -19.96 17.70 -2.46
CA LEU A 77 -20.05 18.50 -1.23
C LEU A 77 -19.97 20.00 -1.51
N ASP A 78 -19.10 20.42 -2.43
CA ASP A 78 -18.98 21.83 -2.82
C ASP A 78 -20.26 22.33 -3.51
N ASP A 79 -20.87 21.51 -4.38
CA ASP A 79 -22.15 21.81 -5.03
C ASP A 79 -23.29 21.92 -4.01
N ILE A 80 -23.38 20.96 -3.08
CA ILE A 80 -24.37 21.00 -2.00
C ILE A 80 -24.16 22.24 -1.13
N ALA A 81 -22.92 22.59 -0.79
CA ALA A 81 -22.64 23.80 -0.01
C ALA A 81 -23.12 25.07 -0.73
N SER A 82 -22.88 25.17 -2.04
CA SER A 82 -23.39 26.27 -2.85
C SER A 82 -24.93 26.31 -2.87
N LEU A 83 -25.60 25.16 -3.01
CA LEU A 83 -27.05 25.09 -3.01
C LEU A 83 -27.65 25.41 -1.63
N VAL A 84 -26.96 25.03 -0.54
CA VAL A 84 -27.35 25.39 0.84
C VAL A 84 -27.21 26.89 1.06
N ASP A 85 -26.10 27.50 0.64
CA ASP A 85 -25.90 28.94 0.74
C ASP A 85 -26.97 29.71 -0.06
N GLU A 86 -27.31 29.23 -1.26
CA GLU A 86 -28.42 29.77 -2.04
C GLU A 86 -29.75 29.58 -1.29
N ALA A 87 -30.09 28.37 -0.83
CA ALA A 87 -31.34 28.08 -0.14
C ALA A 87 -31.51 28.80 1.22
N LEU A 88 -30.41 29.21 1.84
CA LEU A 88 -30.39 30.01 3.07
C LEU A 88 -30.51 31.52 2.79
N ASP A 89 -30.56 31.95 1.53
CA ASP A 89 -30.88 33.32 1.17
C ASP A 89 -32.29 33.68 1.67
N ALA A 90 -32.34 34.64 2.59
CA ALA A 90 -33.58 35.12 3.21
C ALA A 90 -34.54 35.81 2.22
N GLU A 91 -34.09 36.09 0.99
CA GLU A 91 -34.91 36.63 -0.10
C GLU A 91 -35.64 35.53 -0.90
N LEU A 92 -35.29 34.25 -0.73
CA LEU A 92 -35.97 33.15 -1.42
C LEU A 92 -37.35 32.85 -0.82
N SER A 93 -38.29 32.55 -1.71
CA SER A 93 -39.59 32.03 -1.31
C SER A 93 -39.48 30.58 -0.85
N ARG A 94 -40.42 30.15 0.00
CA ARG A 94 -40.52 28.76 0.49
C ARG A 94 -40.56 27.73 -0.65
N GLU A 95 -41.12 28.08 -1.81
CA GLU A 95 -41.20 27.19 -2.97
C GLU A 95 -39.84 26.99 -3.64
N GLU A 96 -39.01 28.03 -3.68
CA GLU A 96 -37.65 27.97 -4.23
C GLU A 96 -36.70 27.20 -3.32
N VAL A 97 -36.81 27.39 -2.00
CA VAL A 97 -36.05 26.60 -1.00
C VAL A 97 -36.39 25.10 -1.13
N ILE A 98 -37.67 24.75 -1.34
CA ILE A 98 -38.08 23.36 -1.54
C ILE A 98 -37.53 22.77 -2.85
N ALA A 99 -37.44 23.57 -3.91
CA ALA A 99 -36.85 23.12 -5.18
C ALA A 99 -35.36 22.81 -5.01
N LYS A 100 -34.61 23.67 -4.33
CA LYS A 100 -33.18 23.49 -4.05
C LYS A 100 -32.90 22.27 -3.16
N LEU A 101 -33.73 22.03 -2.15
CA LEU A 101 -33.60 20.83 -1.31
C LEU A 101 -33.80 19.52 -2.09
N LYS A 102 -34.66 19.51 -3.11
CA LYS A 102 -34.85 18.33 -3.97
C LYS A 102 -33.64 18.08 -4.87
N GLU A 103 -33.05 19.14 -5.40
CA GLU A 103 -31.81 19.07 -6.20
C GLU A 103 -30.65 18.49 -5.36
N MET A 104 -30.50 18.94 -4.10
CA MET A 104 -29.53 18.34 -3.18
C MET A 104 -29.82 16.86 -2.87
N GLN A 105 -31.09 16.46 -2.79
CA GLN A 105 -31.46 15.08 -2.51
C GLN A 105 -31.08 14.13 -3.65
N GLU A 106 -31.10 14.61 -4.90
CA GLU A 106 -30.70 13.82 -6.08
C GLU A 106 -29.17 13.65 -6.19
N LEU A 107 -28.39 14.50 -5.51
CA LEU A 107 -26.92 14.45 -5.48
C LEU A 107 -26.36 13.47 -4.43
N LEU A 108 -27.20 12.94 -3.53
CA LEU A 108 -26.77 11.98 -2.53
C LEU A 108 -26.46 10.62 -3.19
N PRO A 109 -25.31 9.99 -2.88
CA PRO A 109 -25.01 8.65 -3.38
C PRO A 109 -26.03 7.63 -2.85
N GLU A 110 -26.52 6.76 -3.73
CA GLU A 110 -27.36 5.62 -3.32
C GLU A 110 -26.56 4.73 -2.37
N GLU A 111 -27.13 4.35 -1.23
CA GLU A 111 -26.49 3.46 -0.26
C GLU A 111 -26.25 2.08 -0.91
N GLU A 112 -25.03 1.80 -1.40
CA GLU A 112 -24.62 0.46 -1.81
C GLU A 112 -24.52 -0.43 -0.56
N GLU A 113 -25.40 -1.44 -0.46
CA GLU A 113 -25.32 -2.45 0.60
C GLU A 113 -23.94 -3.14 0.57
N PRO A 114 -23.25 -3.27 1.72
CA PRO A 114 -21.91 -3.84 1.75
C PRO A 114 -21.93 -5.31 1.34
N GLU A 115 -21.12 -5.68 0.33
CA GLU A 115 -20.97 -7.07 -0.12
C GLU A 115 -20.48 -7.97 1.04
N PRO A 116 -21.05 -9.19 1.20
CA PRO A 116 -20.67 -10.10 2.28
C PRO A 116 -19.23 -10.60 2.09
N GLU A 117 -18.41 -10.47 3.14
CA GLU A 117 -17.01 -10.92 3.13
C GLU A 117 -16.89 -12.44 2.85
N PRO A 118 -15.91 -12.87 2.02
CA PRO A 118 -15.72 -14.29 1.72
C PRO A 118 -15.16 -15.02 2.94
N ALA A 119 -15.83 -16.12 3.30
CA ALA A 119 -15.46 -16.98 4.42
C ALA A 119 -14.03 -17.52 4.30
N GLU A 120 -13.22 -17.31 5.35
CA GLU A 120 -11.92 -17.95 5.53
C GLU A 120 -12.11 -19.48 5.58
N THR A 121 -11.46 -20.20 4.67
CA THR A 121 -11.31 -21.65 4.74
C THR A 121 -9.96 -21.98 5.38
N ASP A 122 -10.03 -22.68 6.52
CA ASP A 122 -8.94 -23.21 7.37
C ASP A 122 -7.97 -24.15 6.61
#